data_AF-A0A369VRU9-F1
#
_entry.id   AF-A0A369VRU9-F1
#
_cell.length_a   1.000
_cell.length_b   1.000
_cell.length_c   1.000
_cell.angle_alpha   90.00
_cell.angle_beta   90.00
_cell.angle_gamma   90.00
#
_symmetry.space_group_name_H-M   'P 1'
#
loop_
_entity.id
_entity.type
_entity.pdbx_description
1 polymer ?
#
loop_
_entity_poly.entity_id
_entity_poly.type
_entity_poly.pdbx_seq_one_letter_code
_entity_poly.pdbx_strand_id
1 'polypeptide(L)'
;MSETAQKTDPELWEKVKHEITAGAKGGKRGQWSARKAQMAVAEYQKRGGGYVGGKDEDNSLHQWTEEDWGTKSGEESGKTGERYLPKQAREALSDAEYRRTTAKKRADTKKGKQHSAQPHDVAQKTAPFRDHRTRAELYQAAIKRDIPGRSRMNKEQLLAALH
;
A
#
# COMPACT_ATOMS: atom_id res chain seq x y z
N MET A 1 10.33 12.34 6.15
CA MET A 1 11.17 11.13 6.01
C MET A 1 10.27 9.98 6.42
N SER A 2 10.08 8.95 5.59
CA SER A 2 9.29 7.78 6.02
C SER A 2 10.07 7.14 7.17
N GLU A 3 9.62 7.31 8.41
CA GLU A 3 10.30 6.79 9.59
C GLU A 3 10.15 5.28 9.65
N THR A 4 10.92 4.57 8.82
CA THR A 4 11.27 3.19 9.17
C THR A 4 12.02 3.25 10.49
N ALA A 5 11.40 2.72 11.54
CA ALA A 5 11.99 2.67 12.87
C ALA A 5 13.46 2.22 12.81
N GLN A 6 14.32 2.99 13.47
CA GLN A 6 15.76 2.73 13.45
C GLN A 6 16.03 1.40 14.14
N LYS A 7 16.77 0.51 13.49
CA LYS A 7 17.09 -0.81 14.04
C LYS A 7 18.24 -0.67 15.03
N THR A 8 18.13 -1.30 16.18
CA THR A 8 19.21 -1.32 17.19
C THR A 8 20.43 -2.08 16.70
N ASP A 9 20.25 -3.06 15.82
CA ASP A 9 21.33 -3.84 15.22
C ASP A 9 21.13 -3.97 13.69
N PRO A 10 21.73 -3.06 12.90
CA PRO A 10 21.65 -3.08 11.45
C PRO A 10 22.33 -4.30 10.81
N GLU A 11 23.39 -4.84 11.41
CA GLU A 11 24.14 -5.97 10.85
C GLU A 11 23.34 -7.27 11.00
N LEU A 12 22.75 -7.49 12.17
CA LEU A 12 21.82 -8.60 12.40
C LEU A 12 20.64 -8.54 11.43
N TRP A 13 20.11 -7.34 11.17
CA TRP A 13 19.03 -7.17 10.22
C TRP A 13 19.42 -7.59 8.80
N GLU A 14 20.55 -7.12 8.28
CA GLU A 14 20.98 -7.49 6.93
C GLU A 14 21.29 -8.98 6.81
N LYS A 15 21.85 -9.61 7.87
CA LYS A 15 22.03 -11.06 7.94
C LYS A 15 20.70 -11.81 7.85
N VAL A 16 19.73 -11.45 8.68
CA VAL A 16 18.39 -12.07 8.69
C VAL A 16 17.70 -11.88 7.34
N LYS A 17 17.75 -10.67 6.79
CA LYS A 17 17.17 -10.33 5.49
C LYS A 17 17.78 -11.17 4.37
N HIS A 18 19.11 -11.35 4.36
CA HIS A 18 19.79 -12.19 3.38
C HIS A 18 19.36 -13.67 3.49
N GLU A 19 19.37 -14.24 4.70
CA GLU A 19 18.94 -15.64 4.95
C GLU A 19 17.50 -15.89 4.50
N ILE A 20 16.57 -15.01 4.87
CA ILE A 20 15.15 -15.11 4.50
C ILE A 20 14.95 -14.92 2.98
N THR A 21 15.72 -14.01 2.36
CA THR A 21 15.65 -13.78 0.91
C THR A 21 16.12 -15.00 0.13
N ALA A 22 17.20 -15.66 0.56
CA ALA A 22 17.72 -16.86 -0.09
C ALA A 22 16.75 -18.07 -0.01
N GLY A 23 15.92 -18.13 1.04
CA GLY A 23 14.94 -19.19 1.25
C GLY A 23 13.78 -19.23 0.22
N ALA A 24 13.16 -20.40 0.11
CA ALA A 24 11.96 -20.62 -0.73
C ALA A 24 10.64 -20.29 0.00
N LYS A 25 10.70 -20.03 1.31
CA LYS A 25 9.50 -19.72 2.11
C LYS A 25 9.10 -18.26 1.91
N GLY A 26 7.80 -18.02 1.80
CA GLY A 26 7.25 -16.66 1.67
C GLY A 26 7.45 -15.99 0.31
N GLY A 27 7.89 -16.70 -0.72
CA GLY A 27 8.05 -16.17 -2.08
C GLY A 27 9.09 -16.94 -2.86
N LYS A 28 9.38 -16.50 -4.09
CA LYS A 28 10.44 -17.11 -4.91
C LYS A 28 11.81 -16.98 -4.22
N ARG A 29 12.65 -18.01 -4.36
CA ARG A 29 14.04 -17.99 -3.86
C ARG A 29 14.80 -16.79 -4.42
N GLY A 30 15.58 -16.13 -3.58
CA GLY A 30 16.37 -14.95 -3.94
C GLY A 30 15.56 -13.65 -4.12
N GLN A 31 14.22 -13.69 -4.04
CA GLN A 31 13.38 -12.49 -4.17
C GLN A 31 12.88 -12.01 -2.82
N TRP A 32 12.82 -10.69 -2.66
CA TRP A 32 12.17 -10.04 -1.53
C TRP A 32 10.65 -9.96 -1.77
N SER A 33 9.86 -10.23 -0.74
CA SER A 33 8.40 -10.20 -0.78
C SER A 33 7.84 -9.67 0.54
N ALA A 34 6.58 -9.25 0.56
CA ALA A 34 5.92 -8.82 1.79
C ALA A 34 5.91 -9.91 2.87
N ARG A 35 5.67 -11.18 2.49
CA ARG A 35 5.70 -12.30 3.43
C ARG A 35 7.11 -12.56 3.97
N LYS A 36 8.14 -12.41 3.14
CA LYS A 36 9.53 -12.47 3.58
C LYS A 36 9.91 -11.31 4.51
N ALA A 37 9.41 -10.11 4.24
CA ALA A 37 9.57 -8.98 5.15
C ALA A 37 8.98 -9.26 6.54
N GLN A 38 7.76 -9.80 6.60
CA GLN A 38 7.14 -10.22 7.87
C GLN A 38 7.99 -11.26 8.63
N MET A 39 8.48 -12.29 7.92
CA MET A 39 9.33 -13.32 8.53
C MET A 39 10.67 -12.76 9.00
N ALA A 40 11.28 -11.86 8.23
CA ALA A 40 12.53 -11.22 8.61
C ALA A 40 12.36 -10.34 9.86
N VAL A 41 11.24 -9.62 10.00
CA VAL A 41 10.94 -8.86 11.23
C VAL A 41 10.82 -9.80 12.43
N ALA A 42 10.06 -10.89 12.31
CA ALA A 42 9.90 -11.86 13.39
C ALA A 42 11.23 -12.53 13.78
N GLU A 43 12.03 -12.92 12.78
CA GLU A 43 13.33 -13.56 13.02
C GLU A 43 14.36 -12.59 13.60
N TYR A 44 14.37 -11.33 13.13
CA TYR A 44 15.21 -10.28 13.68
C TYR A 44 14.92 -10.06 15.17
N GLN A 45 13.64 -9.93 15.53
CA GLN A 45 13.21 -9.80 16.93
C GLN A 45 13.57 -11.03 17.76
N LYS A 46 13.35 -12.24 17.22
CA LYS A 46 13.71 -13.49 17.87
C LYS A 46 15.21 -13.58 18.18
N ARG A 47 16.06 -13.02 17.31
CA ARG A 47 17.52 -12.97 17.50
C ARG A 47 17.99 -11.81 18.37
N GLY A 48 17.09 -11.11 19.06
CA GLY A 48 17.42 -9.99 19.95
C GLY A 48 17.45 -8.63 19.27
N GLY A 49 17.06 -8.54 18.00
CA GLY A 49 16.96 -7.30 17.26
C GLY A 49 15.80 -6.42 17.76
N GLY A 50 16.11 -5.17 18.08
CA GLY A 50 15.16 -4.16 18.55
C GLY A 50 14.99 -2.99 17.57
N TYR A 51 14.13 -2.06 17.97
CA TYR A 51 13.89 -0.80 17.26
C TYR A 51 13.97 0.37 18.25
N VAL A 52 14.54 1.49 17.80
CA VAL A 52 14.62 2.75 18.53
C VAL A 52 13.45 3.63 18.09
N GLY A 53 12.78 4.26 19.07
CA GLY A 53 11.62 5.12 18.86
C GLY A 53 10.29 4.42 19.19
N GLY A 54 9.29 5.22 19.55
CA GLY A 54 7.92 4.76 19.70
C GLY A 54 7.30 4.39 18.36
N LYS A 55 6.19 3.63 18.38
CA LYS A 55 5.35 3.49 17.19
C LYS A 55 4.65 4.83 16.97
N ASP A 56 4.92 5.47 15.84
CA ASP A 56 4.16 6.64 15.43
C ASP A 56 2.70 6.25 15.16
N GLU A 57 1.75 6.98 15.76
CA GLU A 57 0.32 6.80 15.52
C GLU A 57 -0.06 7.24 14.09
N ASP A 58 0.71 8.15 13.49
CA ASP A 58 0.57 8.60 12.09
C ASP A 58 1.20 7.62 11.09
N ASN A 59 1.50 6.38 11.50
CA ASN A 59 2.06 5.36 10.63
C ASN A 59 1.05 4.95 9.54
N SER A 60 1.38 5.27 8.29
CA SER A 60 0.59 4.91 7.11
C SER A 60 0.25 3.42 6.99
N LEU A 61 1.10 2.51 7.51
CA LEU A 61 0.79 1.07 7.55
C LEU A 61 -0.28 0.72 8.59
N HIS A 62 -0.31 1.44 9.72
CA HIS A 62 -1.33 1.27 10.73
C HIS A 62 -2.69 1.72 10.18
N GLN A 63 -2.74 2.92 9.58
CA GLN A 63 -3.92 3.44 8.89
C GLN A 63 -4.40 2.49 7.78
N TRP A 64 -3.48 1.93 6.99
CA TRP A 64 -3.80 0.94 5.97
C TRP A 64 -4.39 -0.35 6.55
N THR A 65 -3.96 -0.77 7.75
CA THR A 65 -4.41 -2.01 8.40
C THR A 65 -5.80 -1.87 9.02
N GLU A 66 -6.15 -0.69 9.52
CA GLU A 66 -7.46 -0.41 10.10
C GLU A 66 -8.57 -0.21 9.06
N GLU A 67 -8.18 0.09 7.82
CA GLU A 67 -9.11 0.29 6.73
C GLU A 67 -9.91 -0.99 6.40
N ASP A 68 -11.21 -0.82 6.11
CA ASP A 68 -12.11 -1.93 5.77
C ASP A 68 -11.96 -2.29 4.28
N TRP A 69 -10.93 -3.09 4.00
CA TRP A 69 -10.64 -3.61 2.69
C TRP A 69 -11.55 -4.77 2.30
N GLY A 70 -12.27 -4.62 1.18
CA GLY A 70 -13.21 -5.64 0.73
C GLY A 70 -13.66 -5.50 -0.71
N THR A 71 -14.60 -6.36 -1.09
CA THR A 71 -15.37 -6.30 -2.35
C THR A 71 -16.76 -5.74 -2.07
N LYS A 72 -17.54 -5.39 -3.09
CA LYS A 72 -18.89 -4.85 -2.86
C LYS A 72 -19.83 -5.93 -2.33
N SER A 73 -19.67 -7.18 -2.77
CA SER A 73 -20.45 -8.32 -2.29
C SER A 73 -20.02 -8.87 -0.93
N GLY A 74 -18.80 -8.56 -0.47
CA GLY A 74 -18.17 -9.23 0.68
C GLY A 74 -17.54 -10.58 0.34
N GLU A 75 -17.72 -11.08 -0.89
CA GLU A 75 -17.09 -12.32 -1.33
C GLU A 75 -15.62 -12.12 -1.72
N GLU A 76 -14.85 -13.20 -1.72
CA GLU A 76 -13.44 -13.16 -2.08
C GLU A 76 -13.23 -12.65 -3.52
N SER A 77 -12.45 -11.57 -3.61
CA SER A 77 -12.03 -10.92 -4.86
C SER A 77 -11.36 -11.87 -5.86
N GLY A 78 -10.74 -12.96 -5.38
CA GLY A 78 -10.15 -14.02 -6.20
C GLY A 78 -11.17 -14.94 -6.85
N LYS A 79 -12.31 -15.19 -6.19
CA LYS A 79 -13.41 -16.02 -6.70
C LYS A 79 -14.30 -15.23 -7.66
N THR A 80 -14.69 -14.02 -7.27
CA THR A 80 -15.64 -13.21 -8.04
C THR A 80 -14.98 -12.34 -9.10
N GLY A 81 -13.68 -12.08 -8.99
CA GLY A 81 -12.99 -11.09 -9.80
C GLY A 81 -13.40 -9.64 -9.49
N GLU A 82 -14.16 -9.40 -8.42
CA GLU A 82 -14.52 -8.05 -7.96
C GLU A 82 -13.31 -7.23 -7.58
N ARG A 83 -13.44 -5.90 -7.62
CA ARG A 83 -12.36 -5.01 -7.16
C ARG A 83 -12.27 -5.04 -5.63
N TYR A 84 -11.07 -5.37 -5.15
CA TYR A 84 -10.68 -5.24 -3.75
C TYR A 84 -10.23 -3.81 -3.50
N LEU A 85 -11.00 -3.07 -2.70
CA LEU A 85 -10.86 -1.64 -2.48
C LEU A 85 -11.16 -1.31 -1.01
N PRO A 86 -10.61 -0.19 -0.48
CA PRO A 86 -11.00 0.29 0.84
C PRO A 86 -12.48 0.70 0.84
N LYS A 87 -13.13 0.70 2.00
CA LYS A 87 -14.59 0.90 2.11
C LYS A 87 -15.01 2.24 1.53
N GLN A 88 -14.31 3.30 1.91
CA GLN A 88 -14.62 4.66 1.42
C GLN A 88 -14.49 4.77 -0.12
N ALA A 89 -13.52 4.07 -0.74
CA ALA A 89 -13.43 4.02 -2.19
C ALA A 89 -14.60 3.26 -2.84
N ARG A 90 -15.11 2.20 -2.19
CA ARG A 90 -16.29 1.47 -2.68
C ARG A 90 -17.53 2.35 -2.64
N GLU A 91 -17.71 3.11 -1.56
CA GLU A 91 -18.84 4.01 -1.34
C GLU A 91 -18.80 5.25 -2.26
N ALA A 92 -17.60 5.74 -2.59
CA ALA A 92 -17.42 6.86 -3.53
C ALA A 92 -17.71 6.49 -4.99
N LEU A 93 -17.75 5.20 -5.33
CA LEU A 93 -18.05 4.73 -6.68
C LEU A 93 -19.56 4.51 -6.84
N SER A 94 -20.09 5.00 -7.97
CA SER A 94 -21.39 4.56 -8.43
C SER A 94 -21.35 3.07 -8.83
N ASP A 95 -22.53 2.45 -8.83
CA ASP A 95 -22.70 1.06 -9.24
C ASP A 95 -22.17 0.79 -10.65
N ALA A 96 -22.36 1.75 -11.57
CA ALA A 96 -21.86 1.67 -12.93
C ALA A 96 -20.33 1.72 -12.97
N GLU A 97 -19.70 2.61 -12.21
CA GLU A 97 -18.25 2.71 -12.10
C GLU A 97 -17.64 1.43 -11.51
N TYR A 98 -18.18 0.95 -10.38
CA TYR A 98 -17.72 -0.27 -9.72
C TYR A 98 -17.85 -1.49 -10.64
N ARG A 99 -18.98 -1.63 -11.33
CA ARG A 99 -19.21 -2.69 -12.32
C ARG A 99 -18.18 -2.61 -13.47
N ARG A 100 -17.93 -1.42 -14.02
CA ARG A 100 -16.98 -1.23 -15.13
C ARG A 100 -15.55 -1.57 -14.71
N THR A 101 -15.09 -1.11 -13.54
CA THR A 101 -13.74 -1.42 -13.06
C THR A 101 -13.57 -2.90 -12.72
N THR A 102 -14.61 -3.56 -12.20
CA THR A 102 -14.66 -5.02 -11.98
C THR A 102 -14.64 -5.80 -13.28
N ALA A 103 -15.44 -5.41 -14.27
CA ALA A 103 -15.44 -6.03 -15.60
C ALA A 103 -14.06 -5.96 -16.25
N LYS A 104 -13.38 -4.80 -16.14
CA LYS A 104 -11.99 -4.65 -16.60
C LYS A 104 -11.05 -5.62 -15.89
N LYS A 105 -11.16 -5.77 -14.56
CA LYS A 105 -10.34 -6.73 -13.80
C LYS A 105 -10.57 -8.15 -14.30
N ARG A 106 -11.83 -8.59 -14.41
CA ARG A 106 -12.19 -9.93 -14.91
C ARG A 106 -11.61 -10.18 -16.30
N ALA A 107 -11.71 -9.21 -17.21
CA ALA A 107 -11.16 -9.33 -18.56
C ALA A 107 -9.62 -9.43 -18.57
N ASP A 108 -8.93 -8.64 -17.76
CA ASP A 108 -7.47 -8.70 -17.64
C ASP A 108 -7.00 -10.02 -16.99
N THR A 109 -7.70 -10.49 -15.96
CA THR A 109 -7.43 -11.80 -15.32
C THR A 109 -7.64 -12.95 -16.30
N LYS A 110 -8.71 -12.93 -17.12
CA LYS A 110 -8.94 -13.93 -18.18
C LYS A 110 -7.81 -13.95 -19.21
N LYS A 111 -7.14 -12.81 -19.43
CA LYS A 111 -5.95 -12.69 -20.29
C LYS A 111 -4.65 -13.11 -19.59
N GLY A 112 -4.72 -13.69 -18.39
CA GLY A 112 -3.56 -14.13 -17.61
C GLY A 112 -2.74 -12.99 -16.99
N LYS A 113 -3.27 -11.76 -16.96
CA LYS A 113 -2.52 -10.65 -16.36
C LYS A 113 -2.54 -10.76 -14.84
N GLN A 114 -1.35 -10.76 -14.24
CA GLN A 114 -1.17 -10.72 -12.78
C GLN A 114 -1.75 -9.44 -12.16
N HIS A 115 -1.72 -8.32 -12.89
CA HIS A 115 -2.22 -7.02 -12.44
C HIS A 115 -3.17 -6.41 -13.48
N SER A 116 -4.26 -5.80 -12.99
CA SER A 116 -5.21 -5.05 -13.81
C SER A 116 -5.31 -3.61 -13.31
N ALA A 117 -4.92 -2.66 -14.16
CA ALA A 117 -5.16 -1.24 -13.90
C ALA A 117 -6.66 -0.94 -13.83
N GLN A 118 -7.05 0.05 -13.03
CA GLN A 118 -8.41 0.58 -13.07
C GLN A 118 -8.60 1.46 -14.32
N PRO A 119 -9.84 1.64 -14.82
CA PRO A 119 -10.12 2.73 -15.76
C PRO A 119 -9.63 4.07 -15.19
N HIS A 120 -9.13 4.97 -16.04
CA HIS A 120 -8.42 6.18 -15.59
C HIS A 120 -9.24 7.06 -14.64
N ASP A 121 -10.49 7.33 -15.00
CA ASP A 121 -11.44 8.11 -14.20
C ASP A 121 -11.73 7.46 -12.83
N VAL A 122 -11.92 6.14 -12.80
CA VAL A 122 -12.10 5.38 -11.54
C VAL A 122 -10.81 5.36 -10.72
N ALA A 123 -9.66 5.26 -11.37
CA ALA A 123 -8.37 5.30 -10.71
C ALA A 123 -8.19 6.64 -10.00
N GLN A 124 -8.45 7.75 -10.69
CA GLN A 124 -8.35 9.10 -10.13
C GLN A 124 -9.34 9.30 -8.96
N LYS A 125 -10.59 8.87 -9.12
CA LYS A 125 -11.62 8.98 -8.07
C LYS A 125 -11.28 8.14 -6.83
N THR A 126 -10.65 6.97 -7.00
CA THR A 126 -10.32 6.06 -5.89
C THR A 126 -8.93 6.29 -5.30
N ALA A 127 -8.06 7.04 -5.96
CA ALA A 127 -6.69 7.25 -5.52
C ALA A 127 -6.59 7.90 -4.12
N PRO A 128 -7.39 8.93 -3.77
CA PRO A 128 -7.37 9.53 -2.44
C PRO A 128 -7.57 8.54 -1.30
N PHE A 129 -8.52 7.62 -1.43
CA PHE A 129 -8.87 6.66 -0.39
C PHE A 129 -7.82 5.55 -0.19
N ARG A 130 -6.81 5.49 -1.07
CA ARG A 130 -5.74 4.48 -1.02
C ARG A 130 -4.39 5.08 -0.64
N ASP A 131 -4.35 6.40 -0.46
CA ASP A 131 -3.14 7.16 -0.26
C ASP A 131 -3.08 7.65 1.19
N HIS A 132 -2.39 6.86 2.01
CA HIS A 132 -2.20 7.14 3.44
C HIS A 132 -0.96 8.00 3.71
N ARG A 133 -0.40 8.66 2.69
CA ARG A 133 0.76 9.54 2.89
C ARG A 133 0.42 10.68 3.84
N THR A 134 1.38 11.06 4.69
CA THR A 134 1.22 12.21 5.58
C THR A 134 1.18 13.51 4.78
N ARG A 135 0.66 14.59 5.38
CA ARG A 135 0.71 15.93 4.74
C ARG A 135 2.15 16.31 4.37
N ALA A 136 3.13 15.98 5.21
CA ALA A 136 4.53 16.27 4.95
C ALA A 136 5.06 15.50 3.73
N GLU A 137 4.72 14.22 3.59
CA GLU A 137 5.09 13.42 2.42
C GLU A 137 4.42 13.92 1.13
N LEU A 138 3.15 14.31 1.20
CA LEU A 138 2.43 14.92 0.09
C LEU A 138 3.05 16.28 -0.28
N TYR A 139 3.42 17.09 0.69
CA TYR A 139 4.10 18.37 0.46
C TYR A 139 5.46 18.17 -0.23
N GLN A 140 6.25 17.17 0.19
CA GLN A 140 7.52 16.82 -0.46
C GLN A 140 7.31 16.32 -1.89
N ALA A 141 6.26 15.52 -2.13
CA ALA A 141 5.89 15.10 -3.49
C ALA A 141 5.46 16.31 -4.35
N ALA A 142 4.75 17.27 -3.76
CA ALA A 142 4.33 18.50 -4.44
C ALA A 142 5.52 19.42 -4.78
N ILE A 143 6.56 19.48 -3.93
CA ILE A 143 7.83 20.16 -4.27
C ILE A 143 8.47 19.52 -5.50
N LYS A 144 8.58 18.18 -5.53
CA LYS A 144 9.22 17.46 -6.63
C LYS A 144 8.51 17.63 -7.98
N ARG A 145 7.21 17.95 -7.96
CA ARG A 145 6.38 18.21 -9.15
C ARG A 145 6.16 19.69 -9.42
N ASP A 146 6.84 20.55 -8.67
CA ASP A 146 6.71 22.01 -8.70
C ASP A 146 5.26 22.52 -8.72
N ILE A 147 4.42 21.95 -7.83
CA ILE A 147 3.03 22.36 -7.72
C ILE A 147 2.98 23.78 -7.13
N PRO A 148 2.37 24.76 -7.82
CA PRO A 148 2.25 26.13 -7.33
C PRO A 148 1.27 26.19 -6.15
N GLY A 149 1.53 27.09 -5.20
CA GLY A 149 0.66 27.28 -4.03
C GLY A 149 0.67 26.14 -3.00
N ARG A 150 1.48 25.09 -3.21
CA ARG A 150 1.62 23.92 -2.31
C ARG A 150 1.80 24.24 -0.83
N SER A 151 2.46 25.35 -0.49
CA SER A 151 2.68 25.75 0.91
C SER A 151 1.39 26.14 1.64
N ARG A 152 0.37 26.59 0.91
CA ARG A 152 -0.95 26.97 1.45
C ARG A 152 -1.94 25.80 1.44
N MET A 153 -1.60 24.67 0.84
CA MET A 153 -2.49 23.52 0.71
C MET A 153 -2.52 22.69 2.01
N ASN A 154 -3.71 22.26 2.39
CA ASN A 154 -3.94 21.23 3.41
C ASN A 154 -3.65 19.83 2.85
N LYS A 155 -3.78 18.77 3.67
CA LYS A 155 -3.49 17.38 3.26
C LYS A 155 -4.31 16.96 2.02
N GLU A 156 -5.62 17.22 2.04
CA GLU A 156 -6.53 16.84 0.97
C GLU A 156 -6.25 17.61 -0.33
N GLN A 157 -5.97 18.90 -0.23
CA GLN A 157 -5.61 19.75 -1.38
C GLN A 157 -4.27 19.33 -1.99
N LEU A 158 -3.27 19.00 -1.16
CA LEU A 158 -2.00 18.45 -1.65
C LEU A 158 -2.20 17.11 -2.35
N LEU A 159 -3.04 16.24 -1.78
CA LEU A 159 -3.37 14.96 -2.37
C LEU A 159 -4.07 15.14 -3.71
N ALA A 160 -5.10 15.99 -3.79
CA ALA A 160 -5.82 16.28 -5.02
C ALA A 160 -4.93 16.90 -6.10
N ALA A 161 -3.95 17.74 -5.72
CA ALA A 161 -2.99 18.30 -6.68
C ALA A 161 -1.96 17.28 -7.21
N LEU A 162 -1.86 16.09 -6.62
CA LEU A 162 -0.88 15.06 -6.96
C LEU A 162 -1.44 13.87 -7.76
N HIS A 163 -2.76 13.77 -7.92
CA HIS A 163 -3.48 12.68 -8.61
C HIS A 163 -4.30 13.21 -9.78
#